data_AF-A0A838YAJ9-F1
#
_entry.id   AF-A0A838YAJ9-F1
#
_cell.length_a   1.000
_cell.length_b   1.000
_cell.length_c   1.000
_cell.angle_alpha   90.00
_cell.angle_beta   90.00
_cell.angle_gamma   90.00
#
_symmetry.space_group_name_H-M   'P 1'
#
loop_
_entity.id
_entity.type
_entity.pdbx_description
1 polymer ?
#
loop_
_entity_poly.entity_id
_entity_poly.type
_entity_poly.pdbx_seq_one_letter_code
_entity_poly.pdbx_strand_id
1 'polypeptide(L)'
;MIRITALSDGFRRAGMAHSATPTEHPDDSFSQEQLQALQAEPLLLVEVLPDPEVAPTSDGEQVKEETDPPADTAKTTAKASSKSKGAA
;
A
#
# COMPACT_ATOMS: atom_id res chain seq x y z
N MET A 1 -16.33 -6.04 -12.96
CA MET A 1 -15.55 -5.22 -13.92
C MET A 1 -14.77 -4.14 -13.18
N ILE A 2 -13.57 -3.78 -13.63
CA ILE A 2 -12.72 -2.76 -13.02
C ILE A 2 -12.50 -1.61 -14.00
N ARG A 3 -12.78 -0.39 -13.59
CA ARG A 3 -12.54 0.82 -14.38
C ARG A 3 -11.37 1.59 -13.80
N ILE A 4 -10.41 1.93 -14.65
CA ILE A 4 -9.18 2.60 -14.26
C ILE A 4 -9.04 3.92 -15.01
N THR A 5 -8.78 5.01 -14.30
CA THR A 5 -8.53 6.34 -14.86
C THR A 5 -7.30 6.95 -14.22
N ALA A 6 -6.29 7.33 -15.00
CA ALA A 6 -5.14 8.05 -14.46
C ALA A 6 -5.43 9.55 -14.38
N LEU A 7 -4.95 10.23 -13.34
CA LEU A 7 -5.00 11.70 -13.30
C LEU A 7 -3.92 12.32 -14.21
N SER A 8 -2.80 11.63 -14.36
CA SER A 8 -1.72 12.01 -15.27
C SER A 8 -1.68 11.07 -16.46
N ASP A 9 -1.76 11.63 -17.67
CA ASP A 9 -1.68 10.84 -18.89
C ASP A 9 -0.31 10.13 -18.99
N GLY A 10 -0.33 8.85 -19.32
CA GLY A 10 0.87 8.02 -19.46
C GLY A 10 1.49 7.53 -18.14
N PHE A 11 0.75 7.56 -17.03
CA PHE A 11 1.21 7.02 -15.75
C PHE A 11 1.47 5.51 -15.83
N ARG A 12 2.54 4.99 -15.22
CA ARG A 12 2.94 3.58 -15.35
C ARG A 12 2.90 2.86 -14.01
N ARG A 13 2.07 1.80 -13.92
CA ARG A 13 1.94 0.93 -12.74
C ARG A 13 1.48 -0.46 -13.17
N ALA A 14 1.73 -1.49 -12.35
CA ALA A 14 1.40 -2.89 -12.67
C ALA A 14 1.96 -3.40 -14.04
N GLY A 15 3.02 -2.77 -14.56
CA GLY A 15 3.61 -3.10 -15.87
C GLY A 15 2.88 -2.52 -17.08
N MET A 16 1.82 -1.73 -16.89
CA MET A 16 1.03 -1.09 -17.94
C MET A 16 1.11 0.45 -17.84
N ALA A 17 0.95 1.14 -18.97
CA ALA A 17 0.71 2.58 -18.98
C ALA A 17 -0.80 2.86 -18.95
N HIS A 18 -1.24 3.62 -17.96
CA HIS A 18 -2.60 4.11 -17.81
C HIS A 18 -2.71 5.50 -18.42
N SER A 19 -3.77 5.71 -19.19
CA SER A 19 -4.08 7.00 -19.82
C SER A 19 -5.08 7.77 -18.96
N ALA A 20 -5.21 9.08 -19.22
CA ALA A 20 -6.22 9.90 -18.55
C ALA A 20 -7.66 9.57 -18.97
N THR A 21 -7.82 8.67 -19.95
CA THR A 21 -9.11 8.15 -20.40
C THR A 21 -9.56 6.96 -19.54
N PRO A 22 -10.81 6.95 -19.05
CA PRO A 22 -11.34 5.81 -18.30
C PRO A 22 -11.32 4.55 -19.15
N THR A 23 -10.61 3.53 -18.66
CA THR A 23 -10.43 2.25 -19.36
C THR A 23 -11.00 1.12 -18.51
N GLU A 24 -11.84 0.29 -19.11
CA GLU A 24 -12.49 -0.84 -18.44
C GLU A 24 -11.70 -2.13 -18.67
N HIS A 25 -11.51 -2.88 -17.61
CA HIS A 25 -10.80 -4.15 -17.57
C HIS A 25 -11.65 -5.19 -16.84
N PRO A 26 -11.60 -6.48 -17.26
CA PRO A 26 -12.16 -7.56 -16.47
C PRO A 26 -11.39 -7.77 -15.17
N ASP A 27 -12.05 -8.35 -14.19
CA ASP A 27 -11.56 -8.50 -12.81
C ASP A 27 -10.30 -9.39 -12.76
N ASP A 28 -10.20 -10.34 -13.69
CA ASP A 28 -9.06 -11.24 -13.86
C ASP A 28 -7.85 -10.57 -14.55
N SER A 29 -7.93 -9.29 -14.93
CA SER A 29 -6.79 -8.59 -15.58
C SER A 29 -5.65 -8.27 -14.64
N PHE A 30 -5.94 -8.15 -13.34
CA PHE A 30 -4.98 -7.73 -12.33
C PHE A 30 -4.97 -8.72 -11.17
N SER A 31 -3.78 -9.03 -10.65
CA SER A 31 -3.66 -9.78 -9.40
C SER A 31 -4.05 -8.92 -8.19
N GLN A 32 -4.34 -9.55 -7.05
CA GLN A 32 -4.62 -8.83 -5.79
C GLN A 32 -3.52 -7.83 -5.43
N GLU A 33 -2.25 -8.23 -5.57
CA GLU A 33 -1.11 -7.35 -5.28
C GLU A 33 -1.08 -6.13 -6.22
N GLN A 34 -1.43 -6.33 -7.50
CA GLN A 34 -1.51 -5.24 -8.47
C GLN A 34 -2.67 -4.30 -8.15
N LEU A 35 -3.83 -4.82 -7.76
CA LEU A 35 -4.98 -3.99 -7.37
C LEU A 35 -4.68 -3.17 -6.13
N GLN A 36 -4.07 -3.77 -5.11
CA GLN A 36 -3.64 -3.05 -3.92
C GLN A 36 -2.64 -1.94 -4.27
N ALA A 37 -1.67 -2.23 -5.15
CA ALA A 37 -0.75 -1.23 -5.64
C ALA A 37 -1.45 -0.12 -6.44
N LEU A 38 -2.47 -0.43 -7.24
CA LEU A 38 -3.22 0.58 -8.00
C LEU A 38 -4.11 1.44 -7.08
N GLN A 39 -4.73 0.85 -6.07
CA GLN A 39 -5.56 1.55 -5.07
C GLN A 39 -4.73 2.41 -4.11
N ALA A 40 -3.50 2.00 -3.81
CA ALA A 40 -2.57 2.78 -2.99
C ALA A 40 -2.05 4.05 -3.69
N GLU A 41 -2.24 4.16 -5.01
CA GLU A 41 -1.72 5.28 -5.79
C GLU A 41 -2.73 6.44 -5.84
N PRO A 42 -2.41 7.60 -5.24
CA PRO A 42 -3.35 8.72 -5.19
C PRO A 42 -3.59 9.39 -6.56
N LEU A 43 -2.72 9.11 -7.54
CA LEU A 43 -2.83 9.64 -8.90
C LEU A 43 -3.62 8.72 -9.84
N LEU A 44 -4.18 7.63 -9.32
CA LEU A 44 -4.87 6.60 -10.06
C LEU A 44 -6.23 6.35 -9.43
N LEU A 45 -7.28 6.54 -10.22
CA LEU A 45 -8.64 6.26 -9.79
C LEU A 45 -9.02 4.86 -10.25
N VAL A 46 -9.28 3.97 -9.29
CA VAL A 46 -9.70 2.59 -9.52
C VAL A 46 -11.11 2.41 -8.99
N GLU A 47 -12.06 2.11 -9.88
CA GLU A 47 -13.45 1.82 -9.55
C GLU A 47 -13.73 0.33 -9.80
N VAL A 48 -14.06 -0.41 -8.75
CA VAL A 48 -14.48 -1.81 -8.87
C VAL A 48 -16.01 -1.81 -8.97
N LEU A 49 -16.53 -2.11 -10.17
CA LEU A 49 -17.96 -2.18 -10.45
C LEU A 49 -18.44 -3.62 -10.25
N PRO A 50 -19.29 -3.90 -9.24
CA PRO A 50 -19.92 -5.19 -9.10
C PRO A 50 -20.90 -5.42 -10.27
N ASP A 51 -20.92 -6.64 -10.79
CA ASP A 51 -21.95 -7.07 -11.74
C ASP A 51 -23.34 -6.90 -11.07
N PRO A 52 -24.39 -6.45 -11.77
CA PRO A 52 -25.62 -5.93 -11.17
C PRO A 52 -26.47 -6.91 -10.34
N GLU A 53 -25.97 -8.07 -9.92
CA GLU A 53 -26.73 -9.06 -9.14
C GLU A 53 -26.38 -9.17 -7.65
N VAL A 54 -25.37 -8.47 -7.13
CA VAL A 54 -25.11 -8.48 -5.68
C VAL A 54 -24.51 -7.17 -5.17
N ALA A 55 -25.20 -6.59 -4.18
CA ALA A 55 -24.87 -5.32 -3.53
C ALA A 55 -23.47 -5.33 -2.88
N PRO A 56 -22.74 -4.18 -2.88
CA PRO A 56 -21.33 -4.13 -2.54
C PRO A 56 -21.11 -4.13 -1.03
N THR A 57 -20.37 -5.12 -0.52
CA THR A 57 -19.59 -4.94 0.71
C THR A 57 -18.35 -4.12 0.36
N SER A 58 -18.47 -2.83 0.65
CA SER A 58 -17.38 -1.85 0.64
C SER A 58 -16.26 -2.30 1.58
N ASP A 59 -15.23 -2.96 1.06
CA ASP A 59 -13.97 -3.14 1.78
C ASP A 59 -12.98 -2.07 1.31
N GLY A 60 -13.20 -0.87 1.85
CA GLY A 60 -12.20 0.17 1.90
C GLY A 60 -11.56 0.16 3.27
N GLU A 61 -10.93 -0.95 3.69
CA GLU A 61 -10.11 -0.96 4.90
C GLU A 61 -8.73 -0.38 4.54
N GLN A 62 -8.69 0.96 4.54
CA GLN A 62 -7.45 1.72 4.57
C GLN A 62 -6.83 1.57 5.95
N VAL A 63 -6.16 0.44 6.23
CA VAL A 63 -5.22 0.35 7.35
C VAL A 63 -3.93 1.06 6.97
N LYS A 64 -4.00 2.39 7.09
CA LYS A 64 -2.85 3.25 7.31
C LYS A 64 -2.33 2.94 8.73
N GLU A 65 -1.59 1.85 8.89
CA GLU A 65 -0.80 1.61 10.12
C GLU A 65 0.46 2.47 10.05
N GLU A 66 0.24 3.77 10.18
CA GLU A 66 1.24 4.76 10.54
C GLU A 66 1.39 4.69 12.07
N THR A 67 2.11 3.67 12.54
CA THR A 67 2.63 3.67 13.91
C THR A 67 4.12 3.90 13.83
N ASP A 68 4.55 5.14 14.04
CA ASP A 68 5.80 5.50 14.73
C ASP A 68 5.90 7.04 14.80
N PRO A 69 6.48 7.63 15.86
CA PRO A 69 6.35 7.39 17.30
C PRO A 69 6.06 8.74 18.05
N PRO A 70 5.80 8.73 19.37
CA PRO A 70 6.61 9.66 20.17
C PRO A 70 7.01 9.14 21.57
N ALA A 71 8.31 9.29 21.81
CA ALA A 71 8.93 9.94 22.97
C ALA A 71 8.74 9.36 24.39
N ASP A 72 9.93 9.14 24.99
CA ASP A 72 10.28 9.47 26.37
C ASP A 72 9.62 8.65 27.51
N THR A 73 10.32 7.60 27.93
CA THR A 73 10.44 7.31 29.37
C THR A 73 11.88 7.00 29.72
N ALA A 74 12.38 7.78 30.67
CA ALA A 74 13.74 7.80 31.14
C ALA A 74 14.11 6.63 32.07
N LYS A 75 15.39 6.23 31.97
CA LYS A 75 16.35 6.00 33.08
C LYS A 75 16.11 4.82 34.06
N THR A 76 17.13 3.95 34.15
CA THR A 76 17.76 3.36 35.38
C THR A 76 18.83 2.33 34.91
N THR A 77 20.14 2.65 34.89
CA THR A 77 21.19 2.26 35.88
C THR A 77 21.18 0.75 36.23
N ALA A 78 22.26 -0.05 36.28
CA ALA A 78 23.68 0.17 36.47
C ALA A 78 24.49 -1.10 36.12
N LYS A 79 25.71 -0.88 35.59
CA LYS A 79 27.03 -1.44 36.00
C LYS A 79 27.13 -2.85 36.64
N ALA A 80 27.88 -3.74 35.97
CA ALA A 80 28.96 -4.60 36.51
C ALA A 80 29.71 -5.25 35.32
N SER A 81 30.95 -4.90 34.96
CA SER A 81 32.24 -5.24 35.57
C SER A 81 32.63 -6.74 35.50
N SER A 82 33.42 -7.13 34.50
CA SER A 82 34.56 -8.09 34.60
C SER A 82 35.27 -8.21 33.22
N LYS A 83 36.45 -7.58 33.02
CA LYS A 83 37.82 -8.12 33.23
C LYS A 83 38.12 -9.35 32.35
N SER A 84 38.94 -9.22 31.30
CA SER A 84 40.32 -9.78 31.15
C SER A 84 40.57 -10.06 29.64
N LYS A 85 41.76 -10.19 29.02
CA LYS A 85 43.19 -9.93 29.28
C LYS A 85 43.97 -10.45 28.05
N GLY A 86 45.01 -9.73 27.60
CA GLY A 86 46.17 -10.24 26.83
C GLY A 86 45.97 -10.38 25.30
N ALA A 87 46.77 -9.77 24.42
CA ALA A 87 48.23 -9.85 24.20
C ALA A 87 48.66 -11.10 23.39
N ALA A 88 49.02 -10.88 22.12
CA ALA A 88 50.19 -11.42 21.42
C ALA A 88 50.34 -10.67 20.09
#